data_AF-A0A530JYS1-F1
#
_entry.id   AF-A0A530JYS1-F1
#
_cell.length_a   1.000
_cell.length_b   1.000
_cell.length_c   1.000
_cell.angle_alpha   90.00
_cell.angle_beta   90.00
_cell.angle_gamma   90.00
#
_symmetry.space_group_name_H-M   'P 1'
#
loop_
_entity.id
_entity.type
_entity.pdbx_description
1 polymer ?
#
loop_
_entity_poly.entity_id
_entity_poly.type
_entity_poly.pdbx_seq_one_letter_code
_entity_poly.pdbx_strand_id
1 'polypeptide(L)'
;MKAIELSQARLDAFRAATIATPEPQRGEVLIRQRAASLNFVDVAVASGNYPGPSFPLVPVADGAGEIVAVGEGVTTFSTGDRVIAHAKPRWIGGRPRPYE
;
A
#
# COMPACT_ATOMS: atom_id res chain seq x y z
N MET A 1 -3.39 13.33 -5.82
CA MET A 1 -4.43 12.67 -4.99
C MET A 1 -4.39 13.12 -3.54
N LYS A 2 -5.50 12.97 -2.80
CA LYS A 2 -5.51 13.12 -1.33
C LYS A 2 -4.90 11.87 -0.69
N ALA A 3 -4.14 12.05 0.38
CA ALA A 3 -3.53 10.98 1.14
C ALA A 3 -3.46 11.32 2.64
N ILE A 4 -3.30 10.29 3.47
CA ILE A 4 -2.82 10.44 4.84
C ILE A 4 -1.34 10.10 4.82
N GLU A 5 -0.50 11.03 5.25
CA GLU A 5 0.96 10.84 5.31
C GLU A 5 1.39 10.75 6.76
N LEU A 6 2.23 9.76 7.06
CA LEU A 6 2.91 9.61 8.32
C LEU A 6 4.33 10.17 8.18
N SER A 7 4.64 11.24 8.93
CA SER A 7 5.92 11.96 8.79
C SER A 7 7.08 11.36 9.59
N GLN A 8 6.76 10.65 10.67
CA GLN A 8 7.70 10.01 11.60
C GLN A 8 6.99 8.84 12.28
N ALA A 9 7.75 7.94 12.90
CA ALA A 9 7.24 6.81 13.70
C ALA A 9 6.59 7.25 15.03
N ARG A 10 5.50 8.02 14.97
CA ARG A 10 4.67 8.42 16.11
C ARG A 10 3.18 8.39 15.75
N LEU A 11 2.34 7.95 16.68
CA LEU A 11 0.89 7.84 16.46
C LEU A 11 0.17 9.19 16.23
N ASP A 12 0.80 10.31 16.58
CA ASP A 12 0.28 11.66 16.38
C ASP A 12 0.90 12.39 15.17
N ALA A 13 1.78 11.72 14.41
CA ALA A 13 2.50 12.32 13.27
C ALA A 13 1.79 12.13 11.92
N PHE A 14 0.49 11.78 11.93
CA PHE A 14 -0.33 11.69 10.72
C PHE A 14 -0.83 13.07 10.29
N ARG A 15 -0.80 13.33 8.98
CA ARG A 15 -1.44 14.52 8.41
C ARG A 15 -2.14 14.23 7.10
N ALA A 16 -3.22 14.96 6.85
CA ALA A 16 -3.80 15.01 5.52
C ALA A 16 -2.86 15.76 4.57
N ALA A 17 -2.63 15.20 3.39
CA ALA A 17 -1.79 15.79 2.35
C ALA A 17 -2.45 15.67 0.98
N THR A 18 -2.05 16.53 0.06
CA THR A 18 -2.30 16.35 -1.37
C THR A 18 -0.95 16.13 -2.05
N ILE A 19 -0.78 14.96 -2.65
CA ILE A 19 0.46 14.53 -3.30
C ILE A 19 0.21 14.25 -4.78
N ALA A 20 1.26 14.13 -5.59
CA ALA A 20 1.13 13.68 -6.97
C ALA A 20 0.51 12.27 -7.01
N THR A 21 -0.37 12.02 -7.98
CA THR A 21 -0.83 10.65 -8.24
C THR A 21 0.32 9.90 -8.91
N PRO A 22 0.73 8.71 -8.40
CA PRO A 22 1.81 7.96 -9.01
C PRO A 22 1.39 7.42 -10.39
N GLU A 23 2.36 7.28 -11.28
CA GLU A 23 2.19 6.60 -12.57
C GLU A 23 2.74 5.16 -12.45
N PRO A 24 2.00 4.14 -12.91
CA PRO A 24 2.45 2.75 -12.78
C PRO A 24 3.66 2.49 -13.70
N GLN A 25 4.71 1.87 -13.16
CA GLN A 25 5.87 1.43 -13.91
C GLN A 25 5.64 0.07 -14.59
N ARG A 26 6.66 -0.46 -15.28
CA ARG A 26 6.62 -1.81 -15.87
C ARG A 26 6.23 -2.85 -14.81
N GLY A 27 5.21 -3.63 -15.08
CA GLY A 27 4.72 -4.68 -14.17
C GLY A 27 3.84 -4.17 -13.03
N GLU A 28 3.55 -2.87 -12.95
CA GLU A 28 2.71 -2.28 -11.91
C GLU A 28 1.31 -1.93 -12.44
N VAL A 29 0.34 -1.83 -11.53
CA VAL A 29 -0.99 -1.29 -11.80
C VAL A 29 -1.28 -0.16 -10.81
N LEU A 30 -2.02 0.85 -11.25
CA LEU A 30 -2.51 1.92 -10.38
C LEU A 30 -3.91 1.58 -9.91
N ILE A 31 -4.09 1.46 -8.59
CA ILE A 31 -5.38 1.16 -7.97
C ILE A 31 -5.97 2.44 -7.38
N ARG A 32 -7.20 2.78 -7.78
CA ARG A 32 -8.03 3.73 -7.04
C ARG A 32 -8.57 3.02 -5.81
N GLN A 33 -7.90 3.23 -4.69
CA GLN A 33 -8.31 2.70 -3.40
C GLN A 33 -9.72 3.19 -3.01
N ARG A 34 -10.58 2.24 -2.62
CA ARG A 34 -11.94 2.49 -2.13
C ARG A 34 -12.04 2.25 -0.62
N ALA A 35 -11.28 1.29 -0.12
CA ALA A 35 -11.17 0.96 1.29
C ALA A 35 -9.75 0.49 1.61
N ALA A 36 -9.30 0.75 2.84
CA ALA A 36 -8.09 0.19 3.43
C ALA A 36 -8.46 -0.47 4.76
N SER A 37 -7.83 -1.59 5.08
CA SER A 37 -7.94 -2.21 6.40
C SER A 37 -6.90 -1.63 7.35
N LEU A 38 -7.17 -1.73 8.65
CA LEU A 38 -6.19 -1.44 9.68
C LEU A 38 -5.83 -2.75 10.38
N ASN A 39 -4.55 -3.06 10.36
CA ASN A 39 -3.93 -4.24 10.91
C ASN A 39 -2.92 -3.85 12.00
N PHE A 40 -2.49 -4.82 12.81
CA PHE A 40 -1.48 -4.58 13.83
C PHE A 40 -0.15 -4.09 13.24
N VAL A 41 0.20 -4.52 12.02
CA VAL A 41 1.41 -4.07 11.32
C VAL A 41 1.40 -2.54 11.10
N ASP A 42 0.25 -1.94 10.88
CA ASP A 42 0.14 -0.49 10.67
C ASP A 42 0.44 0.27 11.95
N VAL A 43 -0.03 -0.24 13.09
CA VAL A 43 0.32 0.28 14.43
C VAL A 43 1.81 0.08 14.70
N ALA A 44 2.37 -1.08 14.36
CA ALA A 44 3.80 -1.37 14.54
C ALA A 44 4.68 -0.41 13.72
N VAL A 45 4.31 -0.13 12.46
CA VAL A 45 4.97 0.88 11.61
C VAL A 45 4.82 2.27 12.22
N ALA A 46 3.60 2.65 12.60
CA ALA A 46 3.31 3.98 13.13
C ALA A 46 3.94 4.26 14.50
N SER A 47 4.29 3.21 15.26
CA SER A 47 4.96 3.31 16.56
C SER A 47 6.46 3.04 16.52
N GLY A 48 7.04 2.78 15.34
CA GLY A 48 8.48 2.51 15.18
C GLY A 48 8.92 1.10 15.56
N ASN A 49 7.96 0.20 15.82
CA ASN A 49 8.19 -1.20 16.18
C ASN A 49 8.22 -2.13 14.96
N TYR A 50 8.33 -1.58 13.74
CA TYR A 50 8.46 -2.33 12.50
C TYR A 50 9.69 -1.86 11.72
N PRO A 51 10.62 -2.75 11.34
CA PRO A 51 11.85 -2.36 10.67
C PRO A 51 11.65 -2.09 9.18
N GLY A 52 12.38 -1.11 8.63
CA GLY A 52 12.43 -0.83 7.19
C GLY A 52 11.64 0.36 6.65
N PRO A 53 10.57 0.89 7.30
CA PRO A 53 9.91 2.09 6.83
C PRO A 53 10.86 3.30 6.77
N SER A 54 10.83 3.99 5.65
CA SER A 54 11.41 5.32 5.49
C SER A 54 10.29 6.35 5.54
N PHE A 55 10.49 7.43 6.27
CA PHE A 55 9.52 8.51 6.37
C PHE A 55 9.96 9.72 5.52
N PRO A 56 9.01 10.47 4.93
CA PRO A 56 7.55 10.29 5.02
C PRO A 56 7.00 9.14 4.17
N LEU A 57 5.86 8.56 4.59
CA LEU A 57 5.16 7.50 3.84
C LEU A 57 3.64 7.63 3.90
N VAL A 58 2.94 7.03 2.92
CA VAL A 58 1.50 6.74 2.99
C VAL A 58 1.33 5.35 3.62
N PRO A 59 0.68 5.23 4.80
CA PRO A 59 0.61 3.99 5.57
C PRO A 59 -0.48 3.05 5.03
N VAL A 60 -0.70 1.93 5.73
CA VAL A 60 -1.56 0.77 5.42
C VAL A 60 -0.90 -0.33 4.59
N ALA A 61 -1.10 -1.58 4.99
CA ALA A 61 -0.53 -2.76 4.34
C ALA A 61 -1.41 -3.39 3.25
N ASP A 62 -2.72 -3.09 3.27
CA ASP A 62 -3.69 -3.69 2.37
C ASP A 62 -4.92 -2.79 2.11
N GLY A 63 -5.63 -3.10 1.03
CA GLY A 63 -6.82 -2.36 0.62
C GLY A 63 -7.54 -2.97 -0.57
N ALA A 64 -8.69 -2.41 -0.91
CA ALA A 64 -9.52 -2.84 -2.03
C ALA A 64 -9.93 -1.65 -2.89
N GLY A 65 -9.98 -1.87 -4.19
CA GLY A 65 -10.32 -0.83 -5.14
C GLY A 65 -10.46 -1.31 -6.57
N GLU A 66 -10.32 -0.36 -7.49
CA GLU A 66 -10.43 -0.58 -8.94
C GLU A 66 -9.13 -0.17 -9.63
N ILE A 67 -8.68 -0.94 -10.61
CA ILE A 67 -7.52 -0.57 -11.44
C ILE A 67 -7.91 0.59 -12.35
N VAL A 68 -7.15 1.68 -12.31
CA VAL A 68 -7.38 2.89 -13.13
C VAL A 68 -6.29 3.18 -14.16
N ALA A 69 -5.13 2.54 -14.03
CA ALA A 69 -4.09 2.53 -15.07
C ALA A 69 -3.26 1.25 -14.94
N VAL A 70 -2.67 0.83 -16.06
CA VAL A 70 -1.86 -0.38 -16.16
C VAL A 70 -0.51 -0.01 -16.77
N GLY A 71 0.57 -0.41 -16.12
CA GLY A 71 1.93 -0.17 -16.60
C GLY A 71 2.35 -1.18 -17.67
N GLU A 72 3.50 -0.91 -18.31
CA GLU A 72 3.99 -1.72 -19.42
C GLU A 72 4.19 -3.20 -19.01
N GLY A 73 3.81 -4.13 -19.88
CA GLY A 73 4.05 -5.57 -19.68
C GLY A 73 3.11 -6.29 -18.72
N VAL A 74 2.16 -5.59 -18.10
CA VAL A 74 1.07 -6.24 -17.35
C VAL A 74 0.07 -6.87 -18.32
N THR A 75 -0.15 -8.17 -18.21
CA THR A 75 -1.06 -8.94 -19.09
C THR A 75 -2.22 -9.61 -18.34
N THR A 76 -2.14 -9.68 -17.02
CA THR A 76 -3.13 -10.36 -16.16
C THR A 76 -4.23 -9.45 -15.61
N PHE A 77 -4.12 -8.14 -15.82
CA PHE A 77 -5.03 -7.13 -15.28
C PHE A 77 -5.41 -6.09 -16.31
N SER A 78 -6.63 -5.55 -16.20
CA SER A 78 -7.17 -4.48 -17.04
C SER A 78 -7.72 -3.33 -16.20
N THR A 79 -7.82 -2.14 -16.80
CA THR A 79 -8.54 -1.03 -16.18
C THR A 79 -10.00 -1.40 -15.95
N GLY A 80 -10.55 -1.03 -14.79
CA GLY A 80 -11.89 -1.40 -14.33
C GLY A 80 -11.95 -2.67 -13.48
N ASP A 81 -10.90 -3.49 -13.45
CA ASP A 81 -10.86 -4.68 -12.59
C ASP A 81 -10.93 -4.29 -11.11
N ARG A 82 -11.77 -5.02 -10.37
CA ARG A 82 -11.85 -4.90 -8.90
C ARG A 82 -10.83 -5.83 -8.26
N VAL A 83 -9.98 -5.28 -7.41
CA VAL A 83 -8.84 -5.99 -6.83
C VAL A 83 -8.69 -5.73 -5.34
N ILE A 84 -8.04 -6.67 -4.66
CA ILE A 84 -7.50 -6.51 -3.31
C ILE A 84 -5.98 -6.46 -3.43
N ALA A 85 -5.37 -5.40 -2.90
CA ALA A 85 -3.94 -5.29 -2.73
C ALA A 85 -3.58 -5.73 -1.31
N HIS A 86 -2.67 -6.71 -1.18
CA HIS A 86 -2.22 -7.21 0.11
C HIS A 86 -0.71 -7.44 0.06
N ALA A 87 0.03 -6.97 1.06
CA ALA A 87 1.50 -6.99 1.06
C ALA A 87 2.11 -8.41 1.07
N LYS A 88 1.36 -9.42 1.53
CA LYS A 88 1.82 -10.84 1.61
C LYS A 88 0.73 -11.83 1.18
N PRO A 89 0.33 -11.83 -0.10
CA PRO A 89 -0.90 -12.49 -0.53
C PRO A 89 -0.81 -14.03 -0.51
N ARG A 90 0.38 -14.65 -0.44
CA ARG A 90 0.53 -16.11 -0.41
C ARG A 90 1.10 -16.64 0.92
N TRP A 91 1.32 -15.77 1.91
CA TRP A 91 1.76 -16.19 3.24
C TRP A 91 0.61 -16.77 4.05
N ILE A 92 0.67 -18.07 4.35
CA ILE A 92 -0.35 -18.79 5.16
C ILE A 92 0.05 -18.82 6.65
N GLY A 93 1.34 -18.87 6.97
CA GLY A 93 1.85 -18.93 8.33
C GLY A 93 3.34 -19.26 8.43
N GLY A 94 3.87 -19.30 9.65
CA GLY A 94 5.29 -19.55 9.91
C GLY A 94 6.21 -18.37 9.60
N ARG A 95 7.53 -18.60 9.56
CA ARG A 95 8.51 -17.55 9.27
C ARG A 95 8.28 -16.99 7.86
N PRO A 96 8.07 -15.67 7.69
CA PRO A 96 7.90 -15.07 6.37
C PRO A 96 9.11 -15.37 5.49
N ARG A 97 8.87 -15.81 4.27
CA ARG A 97 9.89 -15.94 3.23
C ARG A 97 9.77 -14.75 2.29
N PRO A 98 10.89 -14.20 1.79
CA PRO A 98 10.82 -13.29 0.67
C PRO A 98 10.08 -13.99 -0.47
N TYR A 99 9.01 -13.37 -0.99
CA TYR A 99 8.26 -13.79 -2.20
C TYR A 99 7.21 -14.92 -2.06
N GLU A 100 6.84 -15.32 -0.83
CA GLU A 100 5.56 -16.02 -0.56
C GLU A 100 4.51 -15.01 -0.08
#